data_AF-A0A9W4KT85-F1
#
_entry.id   AF-A0A9W4KT85-F1
#
_cell.length_a   1.000
_cell.length_b   1.000
_cell.length_c   1.000
_cell.angle_alpha   90.00
_cell.angle_beta   90.00
_cell.angle_gamma   90.00
#
_symmetry.space_group_name_H-M   'P 1'
#
loop_
_entity.id
_entity.type
_entity.pdbx_description
1 polymer ?
#
loop_
_entity_poly.entity_id
_entity_poly.type
_entity_poly.pdbx_seq_one_letter_code
_entity_poly.pdbx_strand_id
1 'polypeptide(L)'
;MEVKLSHMQVQLNMKLLALKCLLINHKKEGTLFFKEDVTNLQRTQLFQIYFFQKPGPNTFINAFPIPIKEFQFYKNNSDHYFYMKSFFEKYYGIIENDLTFFEQYDIRRPFVGRRFIWYHFV
;
A
#
# COMPACT_ATOMS: atom_id res chain seq x y z
N MET A 1 20.59 18.53 33.14
CA MET A 1 20.73 17.57 32.02
C MET A 1 19.38 16.97 31.60
N GLU A 2 18.46 16.71 32.53
CA GLU A 2 17.11 16.15 32.28
C GLU A 2 16.20 17.00 31.37
N VAL A 3 16.20 18.34 31.52
CA VAL A 3 15.37 19.24 30.69
C VAL A 3 15.70 19.16 29.20
N LYS A 4 16.97 18.88 28.85
CA LYS A 4 17.41 18.75 27.46
C LYS A 4 16.94 17.43 26.84
N LEU A 5 16.94 16.36 27.62
CA LEU A 5 16.46 15.04 27.21
C LEU A 5 14.93 15.04 27.02
N SER A 6 14.18 15.70 27.91
CA SER A 6 12.72 15.84 27.76
C SER A 6 12.33 16.65 26.53
N HIS A 7 13.05 17.75 26.24
CA HIS A 7 12.81 18.54 25.03
C HIS A 7 13.06 17.76 23.73
N MET A 8 14.17 17.01 23.67
CA MET A 8 14.46 16.14 22.53
C MET A 8 13.39 15.06 22.34
N GLN A 9 12.88 14.48 23.43
CA GLN A 9 11.83 13.47 23.38
C GLN A 9 10.50 14.01 22.85
N VAL A 10 10.12 15.23 23.27
CA VAL A 10 8.93 15.93 22.74
C VAL A 10 9.09 16.21 21.25
N GLN A 11 10.25 16.71 20.81
CA GLN A 11 10.50 17.00 19.40
C GLN A 11 10.41 15.73 18.53
N LEU A 12 10.95 14.59 19.01
CA LEU A 12 10.84 13.31 18.32
C LEU A 12 9.38 12.81 18.23
N ASN A 13 8.59 12.99 19.29
CA ASN A 13 7.16 12.65 19.27
C ASN A 13 6.39 13.50 18.25
N MET A 14 6.66 14.80 18.17
CA MET A 14 6.05 15.68 17.17
C MET A 14 6.42 15.28 15.74
N LYS A 15 7.68 14.90 15.49
CA LYS A 15 8.10 14.39 14.17
C LYS A 15 7.41 13.08 13.80
N LEU A 16 7.29 12.16 14.75
CA LEU A 16 6.57 10.90 14.53
C LEU A 16 5.09 11.14 14.23
N LEU A 17 4.44 12.05 14.97
CA LEU A 17 3.04 12.41 14.75
C LEU A 17 2.84 13.01 13.34
N ALA A 18 3.71 13.95 12.93
CA ALA A 18 3.66 14.53 11.60
C ALA A 18 3.82 13.46 10.49
N LEU A 19 4.74 12.51 10.68
CA LEU A 19 4.93 11.39 9.76
C LEU A 19 3.68 10.50 9.70
N LYS A 20 3.07 10.17 10.84
CA LYS A 20 1.81 9.40 10.89
C LYS A 20 0.70 10.10 10.11
N CYS A 21 0.51 11.39 10.32
CA CYS A 21 -0.47 12.19 9.59
C CYS A 21 -0.21 12.17 8.08
N LEU A 22 1.06 12.33 7.67
CA LEU A 22 1.46 12.29 6.26
C LEU A 22 1.14 10.92 5.62
N LEU A 23 1.51 9.82 6.28
CA LEU A 23 1.24 8.46 5.82
C LEU A 23 -0.27 8.19 5.70
N ILE A 24 -1.06 8.61 6.68
CA ILE A 24 -2.53 8.48 6.66
C ILE A 24 -3.11 9.23 5.47
N ASN A 25 -2.67 10.46 5.22
CA ASN A 25 -3.17 11.26 4.11
C ASN A 25 -2.85 10.61 2.76
N HIS A 26 -1.61 10.14 2.58
CA HIS A 26 -1.22 9.43 1.36
C HIS A 26 -1.94 8.08 1.18
N LYS A 27 -2.24 7.36 2.27
CA LYS A 27 -3.06 6.14 2.24
C LYS A 27 -4.49 6.46 1.83
N LYS A 28 -5.12 7.49 2.41
CA LYS A 28 -6.46 7.96 2.00
C LYS A 28 -6.53 8.37 0.53
N GLU A 29 -5.48 9.00 0.01
CA GLU A 29 -5.38 9.30 -1.43
C GLU A 29 -5.20 8.04 -2.30
N GLY A 30 -4.74 6.94 -1.71
CA GLY A 30 -4.32 5.73 -2.44
C GLY A 30 -2.96 5.88 -3.11
N THR A 31 -2.21 6.95 -2.87
CA THR A 31 -0.85 7.08 -3.42
C THR A 31 0.15 6.18 -2.71
N LEU A 32 -0.16 5.79 -1.47
CA LEU A 32 0.55 4.78 -0.72
C LEU A 32 -0.40 3.68 -0.26
N PHE A 33 0.15 2.48 -0.09
CA PHE A 33 -0.50 1.39 0.61
C PHE A 33 0.45 0.76 1.63
N PHE A 34 -0.12 0.27 2.73
CA PHE A 34 0.52 -0.49 3.80
C PHE A 34 -0.60 -1.20 4.58
N LYS A 35 -0.37 -2.38 5.17
CA LYS A 35 -1.44 -3.15 5.85
C LYS A 35 -1.69 -2.62 7.26
N GLU A 36 -0.65 -2.07 7.86
CA GLU A 36 -0.55 -1.69 9.26
C GLU A 36 -1.40 -0.46 9.60
N ASP A 37 -1.82 -0.39 10.87
CA ASP A 37 -2.40 0.81 11.45
C ASP A 37 -1.28 1.71 12.00
N VAL A 38 -1.00 2.78 11.25
CA VAL A 38 0.07 3.73 11.60
C VAL A 38 -0.28 4.63 12.78
N THR A 39 -1.53 4.67 13.24
CA THR A 39 -1.87 5.41 14.47
C THR A 39 -1.11 4.84 15.68
N ASN A 40 -0.92 3.52 15.69
CA ASN A 40 -0.20 2.77 16.71
C ASN A 40 1.29 2.54 16.39
N LEU A 41 1.82 3.18 15.34
CA LEU A 41 3.21 2.96 14.93
C LEU A 41 4.19 3.34 16.05
N GLN A 42 5.09 2.41 16.38
CA GLN A 42 6.24 2.63 17.24
C GLN A 42 7.46 3.08 16.43
N ARG A 43 8.41 3.79 17.06
CA ARG A 43 9.56 4.39 16.36
C ARG A 43 10.48 3.37 15.66
N THR A 44 10.56 2.17 16.20
CA THR A 44 11.44 1.09 15.72
C THR A 44 10.70 0.05 14.90
N GLN A 45 9.39 0.23 14.69
CA GLN A 45 8.59 -0.72 13.95
C GLN A 45 8.84 -0.56 12.45
N LEU A 46 9.30 -1.64 11.82
CA LEU A 46 9.45 -1.73 10.37
C LEU A 46 8.19 -2.35 9.76
N PHE A 47 7.78 -1.83 8.61
CA PHE A 47 6.66 -2.36 7.83
C PHE A 47 6.81 -1.98 6.36
N GLN A 48 6.04 -2.64 5.50
CA GLN A 48 6.12 -2.47 4.05
C GLN A 48 5.25 -1.31 3.59
N ILE A 49 5.84 -0.43 2.77
CA ILE A 49 5.13 0.69 2.14
C ILE A 49 5.23 0.52 0.63
N TYR A 50 4.08 0.58 -0.03
CA TYR A 50 3.94 0.47 -1.48
C TYR A 50 3.62 1.84 -2.06
N PHE A 51 4.32 2.23 -3.14
CA PHE A 51 4.16 3.52 -3.80
C PHE A 51 3.49 3.33 -5.15
N PHE A 52 2.44 4.08 -5.46
CA PHE A 52 1.63 3.81 -6.66
C PHE A 52 2.40 3.82 -8.00
N GLN A 53 3.54 4.52 -8.07
CA GLN A 53 4.30 4.68 -9.32
C GLN A 53 5.13 3.45 -9.67
N LYS A 54 5.76 2.83 -8.66
CA LYS A 54 6.63 1.67 -8.83
C LYS A 54 6.87 1.00 -7.47
N PRO A 55 7.15 -0.31 -7.46
CA PRO A 55 7.60 -1.01 -6.27
C PRO A 55 8.89 -0.39 -5.73
N GLY A 56 9.07 -0.50 -4.42
CA GLY A 56 10.35 -0.18 -3.79
C GLY A 56 11.38 -1.28 -4.12
N PRO A 57 12.68 -0.99 -3.98
CA PRO A 57 13.73 -1.96 -4.31
C PRO A 57 13.66 -3.26 -3.50
N ASN A 58 13.05 -3.24 -2.31
CA ASN A 58 12.93 -4.38 -1.40
C ASN A 58 11.47 -4.63 -0.97
N THR A 59 10.48 -4.20 -1.77
CA THR A 59 9.07 -4.47 -1.44
C THR A 59 8.68 -5.87 -1.90
N PHE A 60 8.01 -6.60 -1.02
CA PHE A 60 7.42 -7.89 -1.37
C PHE A 60 6.35 -7.76 -2.46
N ILE A 61 6.05 -8.86 -3.15
CA ILE A 61 5.02 -8.90 -4.20
C ILE A 61 3.67 -9.20 -3.54
N ASN A 62 3.16 -8.24 -2.76
CA ASN A 62 1.95 -8.47 -1.96
C ASN A 62 0.85 -7.43 -2.22
N ALA A 63 1.14 -6.36 -2.96
CA ALA A 63 0.16 -5.33 -3.26
C ALA A 63 0.51 -4.51 -4.49
N PHE A 64 -0.48 -4.23 -5.34
CA PHE A 64 -0.31 -3.39 -6.53
C PHE A 64 -1.48 -2.43 -6.72
N PRO A 65 -1.23 -1.25 -7.31
CA PRO A 65 -2.23 -0.21 -7.50
C PRO A 65 -2.95 -0.35 -8.84
N ILE A 66 -4.21 0.05 -8.86
CA ILE A 66 -5.00 0.29 -10.06
C ILE A 66 -5.56 1.72 -9.97
N PRO A 67 -5.40 2.57 -10.99
CA PRO A 67 -6.03 3.88 -11.03
C PRO A 67 -7.55 3.76 -10.91
N ILE A 68 -8.18 4.53 -10.03
CA ILE A 68 -9.64 4.42 -9.78
C ILE A 68 -10.47 4.68 -11.05
N LYS A 69 -9.95 5.55 -11.93
CA LYS A 69 -10.55 5.88 -13.23
C LYS A 69 -10.55 4.71 -14.24
N GLU A 70 -9.69 3.72 -14.02
CA GLU A 70 -9.56 2.54 -14.86
C GLU A 70 -10.29 1.34 -14.26
N PHE A 71 -10.81 1.46 -13.03
CA PHE A 71 -11.46 0.38 -12.30
C PHE A 71 -12.72 -0.12 -13.00
N GLN A 72 -12.82 -1.44 -13.13
CA GLN A 72 -13.94 -2.13 -13.77
C GLN A 72 -14.44 -3.27 -12.90
N PHE A 73 -15.75 -3.54 -13.00
CA PHE A 73 -16.37 -4.70 -12.37
C PHE A 73 -16.50 -5.82 -13.40
N TYR A 74 -16.04 -7.01 -13.02
CA TYR A 74 -16.12 -8.21 -13.84
C TYR A 74 -17.14 -9.20 -13.25
N LYS A 75 -17.85 -9.91 -14.12
CA LYS A 75 -18.85 -10.91 -13.71
C LYS A 75 -18.24 -12.28 -13.40
N ASN A 76 -17.07 -12.57 -13.96
CA ASN A 76 -16.34 -13.81 -13.75
C ASN A 76 -14.91 -13.50 -13.27
N ASN A 77 -14.30 -14.46 -12.58
CA ASN A 77 -12.97 -14.29 -12.00
C ASN A 77 -11.87 -14.28 -13.07
N SER A 78 -12.03 -15.02 -14.17
CA SER A 78 -11.01 -15.11 -15.23
C SER A 78 -10.73 -13.76 -15.87
N ASP A 79 -11.78 -13.04 -16.28
CA ASP A 79 -11.65 -11.69 -16.86
C ASP A 79 -11.07 -10.71 -15.84
N HIS A 80 -11.47 -10.85 -14.57
CA HIS A 80 -10.91 -10.06 -13.47
C HIS A 80 -9.41 -10.31 -13.31
N TYR A 81 -8.96 -11.56 -13.36
CA TYR A 81 -7.56 -11.92 -13.27
C TYR A 81 -6.75 -11.39 -14.45
N PHE A 82 -7.26 -11.50 -15.68
CA PHE A 82 -6.60 -10.90 -16.84
C PHE A 82 -6.46 -9.39 -16.72
N TYR A 83 -7.51 -8.73 -16.22
CA TYR A 83 -7.46 -7.30 -15.93
C TYR A 83 -6.39 -6.98 -14.87
N MET A 84 -6.43 -7.65 -13.72
CA MET A 84 -5.46 -7.49 -12.63
C MET A 84 -4.02 -7.72 -13.10
N LYS A 85 -3.80 -8.78 -13.89
CA LYS A 85 -2.52 -9.13 -14.47
C LYS A 85 -1.87 -7.96 -15.20
N SER A 86 -2.63 -7.27 -16.06
CA SER A 86 -2.08 -6.15 -16.84
C SER A 86 -1.51 -5.03 -15.96
N PHE A 87 -2.16 -4.72 -14.83
CA PHE A 87 -1.68 -3.71 -13.87
C PHE A 87 -0.53 -4.23 -13.02
N PHE A 88 -0.62 -5.49 -12.59
CA PHE A 88 0.41 -6.17 -11.82
C PHE A 88 1.74 -6.21 -12.58
N GLU A 89 1.73 -6.71 -13.81
CA GLU A 89 2.93 -6.86 -14.64
C GLU A 89 3.54 -5.50 -14.97
N LYS A 90 2.70 -4.49 -15.24
CA LYS A 90 3.15 -3.11 -15.46
C LYS A 90 3.80 -2.52 -14.20
N TYR A 91 3.22 -2.78 -13.03
CA TYR A 91 3.71 -2.23 -11.77
C TYR A 91 5.03 -2.88 -11.36
N TYR A 92 5.09 -4.21 -11.37
CA TYR A 92 6.29 -4.95 -10.93
C TYR A 92 7.34 -5.15 -12.02
N GLY A 93 7.00 -4.95 -13.30
CA GLY A 93 7.91 -5.18 -14.42
C GLY A 93 8.23 -6.65 -14.65
N ILE A 94 7.35 -7.55 -14.23
CA ILE A 94 7.49 -9.01 -14.39
C ILE A 94 6.32 -9.56 -15.20
N ILE A 95 6.52 -10.70 -15.85
CA ILE A 95 5.46 -11.40 -16.58
C ILE A 95 4.95 -12.55 -15.70
N GLU A 96 3.65 -12.60 -15.43
CA GLU A 96 3.00 -13.66 -14.65
C GLU A 96 2.13 -14.52 -15.55
N ASN A 97 2.52 -15.77 -15.76
CA ASN A 97 1.82 -16.68 -16.67
C ASN A 97 0.76 -17.53 -15.97
N ASP A 98 0.86 -17.67 -14.64
CA ASP A 98 -0.08 -18.43 -13.84
C ASP A 98 -1.24 -17.54 -13.37
N LEU A 99 -2.45 -17.79 -13.88
CA LEU A 99 -3.62 -17.03 -13.46
C LEU A 99 -4.07 -17.37 -12.02
N THR A 100 -3.70 -18.55 -11.51
CA THR A 100 -4.01 -18.95 -10.12
C THR A 100 -3.19 -18.14 -9.12
N PHE A 101 -2.08 -17.52 -9.55
CA PHE A 101 -1.32 -16.56 -8.75
C PHE A 101 -2.20 -15.44 -8.19
N PHE A 102 -3.26 -15.03 -8.89
CA PHE A 102 -4.13 -13.94 -8.43
C PHE A 102 -5.15 -14.37 -7.36
N GLU A 103 -5.29 -15.68 -7.07
CA GLU A 103 -6.20 -16.19 -6.03
C GLU A 103 -5.78 -15.79 -4.61
N GLN A 104 -4.49 -15.48 -4.41
CA GLN A 104 -3.97 -15.02 -3.12
C GLN A 104 -4.35 -13.55 -2.77
N TYR A 105 -4.89 -12.79 -3.72
CA TYR A 105 -5.31 -11.39 -3.52
C TYR A 105 -6.75 -11.30 -3.02
N ASP A 106 -7.03 -10.36 -2.10
CA ASP A 106 -8.40 -10.04 -1.69
C ASP A 106 -9.09 -9.17 -2.75
N ILE A 107 -9.72 -9.85 -3.70
CA ILE A 107 -10.45 -9.19 -4.79
C ILE A 107 -11.75 -8.54 -4.30
N ARG A 108 -12.32 -9.08 -3.23
CA ARG A 108 -13.64 -8.66 -2.72
C ARG A 108 -13.55 -7.42 -1.86
N ARG A 109 -12.41 -7.21 -1.19
CA ARG A 109 -12.18 -6.10 -0.27
C ARG A 109 -10.84 -5.43 -0.56
N PRO A 110 -10.62 -4.91 -1.79
CA PRO A 110 -9.43 -4.13 -2.05
C PRO A 110 -9.47 -2.86 -1.22
N PHE A 111 -8.29 -2.31 -0.93
CA PHE A 111 -8.22 -1.00 -0.30
C PHE A 111 -8.56 0.09 -1.32
N VAL A 112 -9.58 0.90 -1.04
CA VAL A 112 -10.06 1.96 -1.93
C VAL A 112 -9.58 3.32 -1.45
N GLY A 113 -8.56 3.88 -2.12
CA GLY A 113 -8.16 5.27 -1.96
C GLY A 113 -8.87 6.19 -2.96
N ARG A 114 -8.73 7.50 -2.80
CA ARG A 114 -9.36 8.50 -3.67
C ARG A 114 -8.91 8.42 -5.14
N ARG A 115 -7.65 8.04 -5.39
CA ARG A 115 -7.05 8.02 -6.74
C ARG A 115 -6.70 6.63 -7.23
N PHE A 116 -6.44 5.70 -6.30
CA PHE A 116 -6.03 4.34 -6.61
C PHE A 116 -6.73 3.34 -5.70
N ILE A 117 -7.02 2.18 -6.27
CA ILE A 117 -7.45 0.97 -5.57
C ILE A 117 -6.24 0.06 -5.46
N TRP A 118 -6.03 -0.54 -4.29
CA TRP A 118 -4.94 -1.48 -4.06
C TRP A 118 -5.50 -2.88 -3.85
N TYR A 119 -5.14 -3.78 -4.76
CA TYR A 119 -5.26 -5.21 -4.49
C TYR A 119 -4.07 -5.62 -3.63
N HIS A 120 -4.36 -6.38 -2.58
CA HIS A 120 -3.35 -6.91 -1.69
C HIS A 120 -3.67 -8.34 -1.27
N PHE A 121 -2.67 -9.07 -0.79
CA PHE A 121 -2.88 -10.40 -0.25
C PHE A 121 -3.85 -10.39 0.94
N VAL A 122 -4.62 -11.48 1.09
CA VAL A 122 -5.51 -11.72 2.25
C VAL A 122 -4.70 -11.74 3.56
#